data_AF-A0AA87NLI1-F1
#
_entry.id   AF-A0AA87NLI1-F1
#
_cell.length_a   1.000
_cell.length_b   1.000
_cell.length_c   1.000
_cell.angle_alpha   90.00
_cell.angle_beta   90.00
_cell.angle_gamma   90.00
#
_symmetry.space_group_name_H-M   'P 1'
#
loop_
_entity.id
_entity.type
_entity.pdbx_description
1 polymer ?
#
loop_
_entity_poly.entity_id
_entity_poly.type
_entity_poly.pdbx_seq_one_letter_code
_entity_poly.pdbx_strand_id
1 'polypeptide(L)'
;MTLPNNTGKNENVPTVHTSVVSAQPETAAAEAFAALFTTIKRLRAPGGCPWDIEQTPMTLRSTLLEETYETIEALEEASADSAKSVHAAEELGDVLLNIVMIAYMFEQDGAFSVAKMIGELNEKLIRRHPHVFGQTAGFPDPDDAKKPVTAEKVLAQWDTIKDTVEGRASASALDSIPKTFPPLTRAYKLQKRAAKKGFDWDTTDGPQKKTEEELAEFTDALAHGTHEEAEAEFGDLLFSLVNTARHLHIDPAIALGRTNAKFERRFRFVEKRMAESGIPCSHDTLAQMDGFWEEAKRMEAQTSAAPCSNDNAAL
;
A
#
# COMPACT_ATOMS: atom_id res chain seq x y z
N MET A 1 44.28 -1.38 -57.74
CA MET A 1 42.96 -0.75 -57.47
C MET A 1 42.11 -1.79 -56.75
N THR A 2 42.27 -1.89 -55.43
CA THR A 2 41.41 -1.29 -54.37
C THR A 2 40.01 -1.93 -54.28
N LEU A 3 39.82 -2.73 -53.21
CA LEU A 3 38.52 -2.99 -52.59
C LEU A 3 37.93 -1.69 -52.02
N PRO A 4 36.59 -1.57 -51.90
CA PRO A 4 35.94 -1.81 -50.61
C PRO A 4 34.60 -2.56 -50.74
N ASN A 5 34.31 -3.55 -49.89
CA ASN A 5 33.64 -3.43 -48.57
C ASN A 5 32.34 -2.60 -48.60
N ASN A 6 31.18 -3.27 -48.51
CA ASN A 6 29.95 -2.66 -48.02
C ASN A 6 29.23 -3.61 -47.05
N THR A 7 29.44 -3.35 -45.77
CA THR A 7 28.72 -3.92 -44.63
C THR A 7 27.43 -3.12 -44.43
N GLY A 8 26.29 -3.67 -44.86
CA GLY A 8 24.99 -3.16 -44.45
C GLY A 8 24.73 -3.52 -42.99
N LYS A 9 24.96 -2.57 -42.07
CA LYS A 9 24.53 -2.69 -40.68
C LYS A 9 23.01 -2.61 -40.64
N ASN A 10 22.38 -3.66 -40.13
CA ASN A 10 21.03 -3.61 -39.58
C ASN A 10 21.06 -2.69 -38.35
N GLU A 11 20.60 -1.46 -38.50
CA GLU A 11 20.25 -0.62 -37.35
C GLU A 11 18.88 -1.06 -36.86
N ASN A 12 18.90 -1.94 -35.85
CA ASN A 12 17.73 -2.34 -35.10
C ASN A 12 17.40 -1.20 -34.12
N VAL A 13 16.57 -0.26 -34.56
CA VAL A 13 16.03 0.80 -33.70
C VAL A 13 15.03 0.15 -32.73
N PRO A 14 15.22 0.26 -31.40
CA PRO A 14 14.25 -0.27 -30.46
C PRO A 14 13.05 0.67 -30.46
N THR A 15 11.96 0.24 -31.12
CA THR A 15 10.64 0.86 -30.99
C THR A 15 10.15 0.66 -29.55
N VAL A 16 10.28 1.71 -28.75
CA VAL A 16 9.57 1.83 -27.47
C VAL A 16 8.08 1.89 -27.80
N HIS A 17 7.40 0.75 -27.66
CA HIS A 17 5.95 0.68 -27.71
C HIS A 17 5.36 1.24 -26.42
N THR A 18 5.38 2.57 -26.25
CA THR A 18 4.41 3.23 -25.38
C THR A 18 3.06 3.19 -26.08
N SER A 19 2.34 2.08 -25.90
CA SER A 19 0.93 1.99 -26.23
C SER A 19 0.18 3.00 -25.36
N VAL A 20 -0.04 4.20 -25.89
CA VAL A 20 -0.95 5.17 -25.30
C VAL A 20 -2.35 4.54 -25.37
N VAL A 21 -2.85 4.06 -24.23
CA VAL A 21 -4.22 3.57 -24.12
C VAL A 21 -5.14 4.74 -24.45
N SER A 22 -5.91 4.63 -25.53
CA SER A 22 -6.85 5.67 -25.93
C SER A 22 -7.95 5.81 -24.89
N ALA A 23 -8.32 7.05 -24.57
CA ALA A 23 -9.43 7.35 -23.66
C ALA A 23 -10.70 6.65 -24.16
N GLN A 24 -11.22 5.72 -23.36
CA GLN A 24 -12.46 5.01 -23.65
C GLN A 24 -13.67 5.85 -23.24
N PRO A 25 -14.84 5.66 -23.87
CA PRO A 25 -16.06 6.29 -23.38
C PRO A 25 -16.34 5.85 -21.93
N GLU A 26 -16.88 6.75 -21.11
CA GLU A 26 -17.18 6.48 -19.68
C GLU A 26 -18.03 5.22 -19.49
N THR A 27 -18.88 4.89 -20.47
CA THR A 27 -19.76 3.70 -20.44
C THR A 27 -18.99 2.38 -20.51
N ALA A 28 -17.80 2.34 -21.11
CA ALA A 28 -17.04 1.11 -21.29
C ALA A 28 -16.66 0.47 -19.95
N ALA A 29 -16.30 1.27 -18.95
CA ALA A 29 -15.98 0.77 -17.61
C ALA A 29 -17.22 0.20 -16.90
N ALA A 30 -18.38 0.84 -17.07
CA ALA A 30 -19.64 0.36 -16.52
C ALA A 30 -20.06 -0.97 -17.16
N GLU A 31 -19.89 -1.12 -18.48
CA GLU A 31 -20.16 -2.35 -19.21
C GLU A 31 -19.20 -3.49 -18.80
N ALA A 32 -17.90 -3.20 -18.65
CA ALA A 32 -16.91 -4.16 -18.18
C ALA A 32 -17.22 -4.66 -16.76
N PHE A 33 -17.62 -3.75 -15.86
CA PHE A 33 -18.05 -4.12 -14.51
C PHE A 33 -19.31 -4.99 -14.55
N ALA A 34 -20.30 -4.65 -15.39
CA ALA A 34 -21.51 -5.46 -15.55
C ALA A 34 -21.20 -6.87 -16.08
N ALA A 35 -20.24 -7.00 -17.00
CA ALA A 35 -19.75 -8.28 -17.49
C ALA A 35 -19.09 -9.10 -16.38
N LEU A 36 -18.17 -8.50 -15.60
CA LEU A 36 -17.54 -9.16 -14.45
C LEU A 36 -18.59 -9.67 -13.45
N PHE A 37 -19.54 -8.82 -13.06
CA PHE A 37 -20.59 -9.19 -12.13
C PHE A 37 -21.44 -10.35 -12.68
N THR A 38 -21.78 -10.31 -13.96
CA THR A 38 -22.51 -11.41 -14.63
C THR A 38 -21.73 -12.73 -14.57
N THR A 39 -20.42 -12.70 -14.81
CA THR A 39 -19.53 -13.86 -14.70
C THR A 39 -19.54 -14.43 -13.27
N ILE A 40 -19.36 -13.59 -12.25
CA ILE A 40 -19.40 -13.98 -10.84
C ILE A 40 -20.74 -14.65 -10.48
N LYS A 41 -21.86 -14.06 -10.93
CA LYS A 41 -23.19 -14.65 -10.71
C LYS A 41 -23.31 -16.03 -11.34
N ARG A 42 -22.76 -16.22 -12.54
CA ARG A 42 -22.78 -17.52 -13.23
C ARG A 42 -21.91 -18.55 -12.53
N LEU A 43 -20.72 -18.17 -12.06
CA LEU A 43 -19.81 -19.05 -11.33
C LEU A 43 -20.46 -19.60 -10.05
N ARG A 44 -21.23 -18.78 -9.33
CA ARG A 44 -21.90 -19.18 -8.08
C ARG A 44 -23.34 -19.70 -8.24
N ALA A 45 -23.88 -19.76 -9.46
CA ALA A 45 -25.23 -20.27 -9.70
C ALA A 45 -25.28 -21.81 -9.64
N PRO A 46 -26.46 -22.44 -9.49
CA PRO A 46 -26.59 -23.88 -9.65
C PRO A 46 -25.99 -24.38 -10.98
N GLY A 47 -25.11 -25.39 -10.90
CA GLY A 47 -24.33 -25.88 -12.05
C GLY A 47 -23.15 -24.99 -12.44
N GLY A 48 -22.78 -24.03 -11.60
CA GLY A 48 -21.56 -23.24 -11.69
C GLY A 48 -20.33 -23.97 -11.14
N CYS A 49 -19.29 -23.21 -10.81
CA CYS A 49 -18.02 -23.74 -10.32
C CYS A 49 -18.17 -24.22 -8.85
N PRO A 50 -17.87 -25.49 -8.54
CA PRO A 50 -17.98 -26.01 -7.17
C PRO A 50 -17.12 -25.24 -6.16
N TRP A 51 -15.88 -24.89 -6.53
CA TRP A 51 -14.97 -24.15 -5.66
C TRP A 51 -15.53 -22.78 -5.32
N ASP A 52 -16.03 -22.04 -6.32
CA ASP A 52 -16.65 -20.74 -6.08
C ASP A 52 -17.85 -20.90 -5.16
N ILE A 53 -18.78 -21.80 -5.47
CA ILE A 53 -20.01 -22.03 -4.67
C ILE A 53 -19.70 -22.32 -3.19
N GLU A 54 -18.65 -23.10 -2.91
CA GLU A 54 -18.24 -23.44 -1.54
C GLU A 54 -17.64 -22.26 -0.75
N GLN A 55 -17.20 -21.19 -1.42
CA GLN A 55 -16.65 -20.02 -0.73
C GLN A 55 -17.69 -19.26 0.09
N THR A 56 -17.21 -18.68 1.19
CA THR A 56 -17.94 -17.78 2.08
C THR A 56 -17.14 -16.47 2.26
N PRO A 57 -17.75 -15.39 2.76
CA PRO A 57 -17.00 -14.18 3.10
C PRO A 57 -15.83 -14.43 4.07
N MET A 58 -15.95 -15.45 4.92
CA MET A 58 -14.91 -15.81 5.89
C MET A 58 -13.76 -16.61 5.27
N THR A 59 -14.00 -17.40 4.23
CA THR A 59 -12.92 -18.13 3.54
C THR A 59 -12.14 -17.21 2.62
N LEU A 60 -12.79 -16.23 1.97
CA LEU A 60 -12.12 -15.29 1.06
C LEU A 60 -11.32 -14.17 1.74
N ARG A 61 -11.39 -14.03 3.07
CA ARG A 61 -10.64 -12.96 3.77
C ARG A 61 -9.12 -13.11 3.66
N SER A 62 -8.61 -14.34 3.55
CA SER A 62 -7.17 -14.59 3.39
C SER A 62 -6.73 -14.22 1.99
N THR A 63 -7.47 -14.66 0.97
CA THR A 63 -7.21 -14.31 -0.43
C THR A 63 -7.28 -12.80 -0.62
N LEU A 64 -8.30 -12.12 -0.09
CA LEU A 64 -8.35 -10.64 -0.14
C LEU A 64 -7.12 -9.98 0.50
N LEU A 65 -6.57 -10.54 1.58
CA LEU A 65 -5.36 -10.02 2.22
C LEU A 65 -4.12 -10.27 1.35
N GLU A 66 -4.00 -11.48 0.79
CA GLU A 66 -2.94 -11.87 -0.14
C GLU A 66 -2.93 -10.95 -1.37
N GLU A 67 -4.05 -10.83 -2.10
CA GLU A 67 -4.14 -9.95 -3.28
C GLU A 67 -3.88 -8.48 -2.95
N THR A 68 -4.21 -8.05 -1.72
CA THR A 68 -3.89 -6.68 -1.27
C THR A 68 -2.38 -6.49 -1.14
N TYR A 69 -1.65 -7.48 -0.63
CA TYR A 69 -0.20 -7.42 -0.53
C TYR A 69 0.47 -7.54 -1.90
N GLU A 70 -0.02 -8.44 -2.77
CA GLU A 70 0.46 -8.57 -4.16
C GLU A 70 0.21 -7.28 -4.96
N THR A 71 -0.97 -6.65 -4.79
CA THR A 71 -1.24 -5.31 -5.34
C THR A 71 -0.25 -4.26 -4.85
N ILE A 72 0.08 -4.25 -3.55
CA ILE A 72 1.06 -3.29 -3.00
C ILE A 72 2.43 -3.51 -3.65
N GLU A 73 2.87 -4.76 -3.78
CA GLU A 73 4.12 -5.10 -4.46
C GLU A 73 4.10 -4.64 -5.92
N ALA A 74 3.06 -4.97 -6.68
CA ALA A 74 2.94 -4.60 -8.09
C ALA A 74 2.90 -3.08 -8.31
N LEU A 75 2.32 -2.32 -7.36
CA LEU A 75 2.37 -0.85 -7.39
C LEU A 75 3.78 -0.30 -7.14
N GLU A 76 4.54 -0.91 -6.22
CA GLU A 76 5.94 -0.54 -5.99
C GLU A 76 6.82 -0.85 -7.20
N GLU A 77 6.59 -2.00 -7.83
CA GLU A 77 7.23 -2.38 -9.08
C GLU A 77 6.93 -1.41 -10.22
N ALA A 78 5.66 -1.06 -10.42
CA ALA A 78 5.23 -0.12 -11.45
C ALA A 78 5.76 1.30 -11.21
N SER A 79 5.94 1.71 -9.95
CA SER A 79 6.57 2.98 -9.60
C SER A 79 8.07 3.00 -9.93
N ALA A 80 8.74 1.85 -9.92
CA ALA A 80 10.16 1.74 -10.26
C ALA A 80 10.39 1.56 -11.76
N ASP A 81 9.49 0.84 -12.44
CA ASP A 81 9.49 0.61 -13.88
C ASP A 81 8.05 0.66 -14.40
N SER A 82 7.72 1.73 -15.14
CA SER A 82 6.38 1.92 -15.68
C SER A 82 5.93 0.78 -16.61
N ALA A 83 6.85 0.02 -17.22
CA ALA A 83 6.49 -1.14 -18.04
C ALA A 83 5.80 -2.25 -17.22
N LYS A 84 6.00 -2.27 -15.90
CA LYS A 84 5.36 -3.20 -14.97
C LYS A 84 3.96 -2.78 -14.53
N SER A 85 3.42 -1.66 -15.03
CA SER A 85 2.04 -1.23 -14.70
C SER A 85 0.97 -2.24 -15.12
N VAL A 86 1.29 -3.16 -16.03
CA VAL A 86 0.41 -4.27 -16.43
C VAL A 86 0.18 -5.24 -15.27
N HIS A 87 1.23 -5.58 -14.52
CA HIS A 87 1.13 -6.41 -13.31
C HIS A 87 0.25 -5.71 -12.26
N ALA A 88 0.44 -4.40 -12.04
CA ALA A 88 -0.42 -3.65 -11.14
C ALA A 88 -1.91 -3.65 -11.57
N ALA A 89 -2.19 -3.69 -12.86
CA ALA A 89 -3.56 -3.77 -13.36
C ALA A 89 -4.21 -5.14 -13.12
N GLU A 90 -3.42 -6.23 -13.19
CA GLU A 90 -3.84 -7.60 -12.87
C GLU A 90 -4.24 -7.69 -11.39
N GLU A 91 -3.34 -7.33 -10.49
CA GLU A 91 -3.57 -7.39 -9.04
C GLU A 91 -4.72 -6.51 -8.55
N LEU A 92 -4.86 -5.30 -9.12
CA LEU A 92 -6.04 -4.44 -8.88
C LEU A 92 -7.35 -5.11 -9.30
N GLY A 93 -7.29 -5.91 -10.37
CA GLY A 93 -8.40 -6.74 -10.84
C GLY A 93 -8.76 -7.84 -9.86
N ASP A 94 -7.77 -8.50 -9.25
CA ASP A 94 -7.99 -9.60 -8.30
C ASP A 94 -8.52 -9.11 -6.95
N VAL A 95 -8.06 -7.94 -6.48
CA VAL A 95 -8.71 -7.25 -5.35
C VAL A 95 -10.17 -6.90 -5.68
N LEU A 96 -10.44 -6.40 -6.89
CA LEU A 96 -11.82 -6.10 -7.32
C LEU A 96 -12.69 -7.36 -7.39
N LEU A 97 -12.17 -8.46 -7.93
CA LEU A 97 -12.83 -9.77 -7.97
C LEU A 97 -13.24 -10.20 -6.57
N ASN A 98 -12.31 -10.19 -5.61
CA ASN A 98 -12.59 -10.56 -4.23
C ASN A 98 -13.68 -9.68 -3.60
N ILE A 99 -13.62 -8.36 -3.78
CA ILE A 99 -14.63 -7.42 -3.26
C ILE A 99 -16.02 -7.74 -3.83
N VAL A 100 -16.14 -7.90 -5.16
CA VAL A 100 -17.42 -8.14 -5.83
C VAL A 100 -17.96 -9.53 -5.50
N MET A 101 -17.10 -10.55 -5.42
CA MET A 101 -17.46 -11.91 -5.04
C MET A 101 -18.04 -11.94 -3.61
N ILE A 102 -17.36 -11.34 -2.64
CA ILE A 102 -17.85 -11.24 -1.25
C ILE A 102 -19.16 -10.45 -1.18
N ALA A 103 -19.27 -9.31 -1.87
CA ALA A 103 -20.48 -8.51 -1.90
C ALA A 103 -21.67 -9.27 -2.51
N TYR A 104 -21.43 -10.07 -3.56
CA TYR A 104 -22.47 -10.89 -4.15
C TYR A 104 -22.94 -12.02 -3.20
N MET A 105 -22.07 -12.58 -2.37
CA MET A 105 -22.51 -13.55 -1.34
C MET A 105 -23.51 -12.92 -0.36
N PHE A 106 -23.25 -11.69 0.09
CA PHE A 106 -24.22 -10.94 0.91
C PHE A 106 -25.52 -10.62 0.17
N GLU A 107 -25.46 -10.44 -1.16
CA GLU A 107 -26.66 -10.29 -2.00
C GLU A 107 -27.45 -11.60 -2.09
N GLN A 108 -26.78 -12.75 -2.22
CA GLN A 108 -27.42 -14.07 -2.20
C GLN A 108 -28.14 -14.33 -0.87
N ASP A 109 -27.56 -13.86 0.24
CA ASP A 109 -28.15 -13.95 1.59
C ASP A 109 -29.22 -12.88 1.86
N GLY A 110 -29.47 -11.96 0.91
CA GLY A 110 -30.46 -10.90 1.04
C GLY A 110 -30.07 -9.76 2.01
N ALA A 111 -28.81 -9.66 2.41
CA ALA A 111 -28.34 -8.64 3.35
C ALA A 111 -28.21 -7.25 2.68
N PHE A 112 -27.56 -7.18 1.53
CA PHE A 112 -27.50 -5.99 0.67
C PHE A 112 -27.11 -6.39 -0.76
N SER A 113 -27.41 -5.54 -1.76
CA SER A 113 -26.97 -5.77 -3.14
C SER A 113 -25.64 -5.09 -3.46
N VAL A 114 -24.91 -5.59 -4.46
CA VAL A 114 -23.70 -4.96 -4.99
C VAL A 114 -24.00 -3.52 -5.44
N ALA A 115 -25.16 -3.29 -6.06
CA ALA A 115 -25.63 -1.97 -6.45
C ALA A 115 -25.80 -1.02 -5.25
N LYS A 116 -26.38 -1.51 -4.14
CA LYS A 116 -26.52 -0.72 -2.91
C LYS A 116 -25.16 -0.37 -2.31
N MET A 117 -24.22 -1.32 -2.26
CA MET A 117 -22.85 -1.09 -1.76
C MET A 117 -22.14 0.02 -2.54
N ILE A 118 -22.17 -0.04 -3.88
CA ILE A 118 -21.54 0.96 -4.75
C ILE A 118 -22.26 2.31 -4.64
N GLY A 119 -23.60 2.31 -4.60
CA GLY A 119 -24.41 3.51 -4.42
C GLY A 119 -24.09 4.26 -3.13
N GLU A 120 -24.07 3.56 -2.00
CA GLU A 120 -23.71 4.15 -0.70
C GLU A 120 -22.26 4.67 -0.66
N LEU A 121 -21.34 3.98 -1.33
CA LEU A 121 -19.96 4.47 -1.51
C LEU A 121 -19.92 5.77 -2.30
N ASN A 122 -20.64 5.84 -3.43
CA ASN A 122 -20.68 7.01 -4.30
C ASN A 122 -21.33 8.22 -3.59
N GLU A 123 -22.47 8.01 -2.94
CA GLU A 123 -23.14 9.04 -2.12
C GLU A 123 -22.21 9.57 -1.01
N LYS A 124 -21.46 8.67 -0.36
CA LYS A 124 -20.46 9.06 0.65
C LYS A 124 -19.33 9.89 0.05
N LEU A 125 -18.83 9.55 -1.14
CA LEU A 125 -17.82 10.34 -1.83
C LEU A 125 -18.35 11.72 -2.19
N ILE A 126 -19.52 11.81 -2.82
CA ILE A 126 -20.16 13.08 -3.18
C ILE A 126 -20.39 13.95 -1.94
N ARG A 127 -20.95 13.38 -0.87
CA ARG A 127 -21.20 14.07 0.40
C ARG A 127 -19.91 14.60 1.04
N ARG A 128 -18.79 13.87 0.94
CA ARG A 128 -17.51 14.33 1.51
C ARG A 128 -16.78 15.38 0.65
N HIS A 129 -17.26 15.64 -0.56
CA HIS A 129 -16.66 16.60 -1.49
C HIS A 129 -17.63 17.73 -1.90
N PRO A 130 -18.16 18.53 -0.94
CA PRO A 130 -19.00 19.68 -1.28
C PRO A 130 -18.29 20.70 -2.18
N HIS A 131 -16.99 20.88 -2.00
CA HIS A 131 -16.13 21.70 -2.85
C HIS A 131 -16.02 21.22 -4.32
N VAL A 132 -16.51 20.03 -4.64
CA VAL A 132 -16.56 19.48 -6.02
C VAL A 132 -18.00 19.36 -6.51
N PHE A 133 -18.93 18.93 -5.64
CA PHE A 133 -20.29 18.60 -6.06
C PHE A 133 -21.38 19.55 -5.54
N GLY A 134 -21.09 20.39 -4.54
CA GLY A 134 -22.03 21.35 -3.95
C GLY A 134 -23.20 20.75 -3.16
N GLN A 135 -23.19 19.44 -2.87
CA GLN A 135 -24.37 18.73 -2.35
C GLN A 135 -24.45 18.63 -0.82
N THR A 136 -23.48 19.18 -0.07
CA THR A 136 -23.51 19.14 1.40
C THR A 136 -23.68 20.53 1.97
N ALA A 137 -24.86 20.80 2.52
CA ALA A 137 -25.22 22.09 3.09
C ALA A 137 -24.28 22.48 4.25
N GLY A 138 -23.97 23.77 4.36
CA GLY A 138 -23.09 24.31 5.40
C GLY A 138 -21.59 24.20 5.13
N PHE A 139 -21.20 23.75 3.93
CA PHE A 139 -19.81 23.68 3.50
C PHE A 139 -19.59 24.46 2.19
N PRO A 140 -18.36 24.91 1.89
CA PRO A 140 -18.04 25.60 0.64
C PRO A 140 -18.37 24.73 -0.58
N ASP A 141 -19.06 25.32 -1.55
CA ASP A 141 -19.40 24.70 -2.83
C ASP A 141 -18.26 24.90 -3.86
N PRO A 142 -18.39 24.43 -5.13
CA PRO A 142 -17.34 24.55 -6.13
C PRO A 142 -16.95 26.00 -6.50
N ASP A 143 -17.89 26.94 -6.33
CA ASP A 143 -17.72 28.35 -6.73
C ASP A 143 -17.37 29.26 -5.53
N ASP A 144 -17.43 28.74 -4.31
CA ASP A 144 -17.06 29.47 -3.09
C ASP A 144 -15.54 29.71 -3.01
N ALA A 145 -15.16 30.98 -2.78
CA ALA A 145 -13.78 31.40 -2.55
C ALA A 145 -13.12 30.75 -1.32
N LYS A 146 -13.92 30.22 -0.38
CA LYS A 146 -13.47 29.55 0.84
C LYS A 146 -13.25 28.05 0.65
N LYS A 147 -13.44 27.51 -0.56
CA LYS A 147 -13.23 26.08 -0.81
C LYS A 147 -11.80 25.63 -0.42
N PRO A 148 -11.64 24.42 0.12
CA PRO A 148 -10.33 23.90 0.44
C PRO A 148 -9.48 23.77 -0.82
N VAL A 149 -8.27 24.34 -0.79
CA VAL A 149 -7.29 24.30 -1.90
C VAL A 149 -6.08 23.41 -1.60
N THR A 150 -6.02 22.82 -0.40
CA THR A 150 -4.95 21.89 0.00
C THR A 150 -5.56 20.58 0.50
N ALA A 151 -4.82 19.47 0.32
CA ALA A 151 -5.23 18.16 0.78
C ALA A 151 -5.52 18.13 2.29
N GLU A 152 -4.73 18.85 3.09
CA GLU A 152 -4.92 18.97 4.54
C GLU A 152 -6.28 19.60 4.90
N LYS A 153 -6.68 20.68 4.21
CA LYS A 153 -7.98 21.31 4.41
C LYS A 153 -9.13 20.40 3.98
N VAL A 154 -8.96 19.64 2.89
CA VAL A 154 -9.92 18.63 2.44
C VAL A 154 -10.09 17.52 3.50
N LEU A 155 -8.98 17.02 4.05
CA LEU A 155 -9.00 16.02 5.12
C LEU A 155 -9.71 16.52 6.38
N ALA A 156 -9.45 17.76 6.81
CA ALA A 156 -10.13 18.38 7.94
C ALA A 156 -11.65 18.49 7.69
N GLN A 157 -12.04 18.92 6.48
CA GLN A 157 -13.45 18.97 6.08
C GLN A 157 -14.11 17.59 6.13
N TRP A 158 -13.46 16.53 5.63
CA TRP A 158 -13.99 15.17 5.69
C TRP A 158 -14.26 14.72 7.13
N ASP A 159 -13.40 15.12 8.08
CA ASP A 159 -13.61 14.78 9.48
C ASP A 159 -14.79 15.55 10.07
N THR A 160 -14.92 16.86 9.79
CA THR A 160 -16.11 17.63 10.20
C THR A 160 -17.40 17.04 9.64
N ILE A 161 -17.41 16.61 8.37
CA ILE A 161 -18.60 15.98 7.74
C ILE A 161 -18.95 14.66 8.42
N LYS A 162 -17.97 13.82 8.78
CA LYS A 162 -18.23 12.56 9.50
C LYS A 162 -18.92 12.80 10.84
N ASP A 163 -18.47 13.83 11.56
CA ASP A 163 -18.97 14.13 12.91
C ASP A 163 -20.34 14.81 12.85
N THR A 164 -20.50 15.81 11.99
CA THR A 164 -21.68 16.70 11.98
C THR A 164 -22.80 16.25 11.04
N VAL A 165 -22.49 15.56 9.93
CA VAL A 165 -23.48 15.17 8.91
C VAL A 165 -23.77 13.68 8.97
N GLU A 166 -22.74 12.83 9.09
CA GLU A 166 -22.93 11.37 9.12
C GLU A 166 -23.32 10.84 10.51
N GLY A 167 -23.31 11.69 11.53
CA GLY A 167 -23.64 11.29 12.91
C GLY A 167 -22.69 10.24 13.48
N ARG A 168 -21.47 10.12 12.96
CA ARG A 168 -20.47 9.11 13.35
C ARG A 168 -19.52 9.62 14.43
N ALA A 169 -19.99 10.48 15.32
CA ALA A 169 -19.25 10.87 16.50
C ALA A 169 -19.05 9.61 17.38
N SER A 170 -17.84 9.05 17.39
CA SER A 170 -17.53 7.92 18.26
C SER A 170 -17.35 8.40 19.70
N ALA A 171 -17.80 7.59 20.66
CA ALA A 171 -17.69 7.91 22.09
C ALA A 171 -16.22 8.06 22.51
N SER A 172 -15.32 7.24 21.96
CA SER A 172 -13.88 7.42 22.02
C SER A 172 -13.28 7.56 20.62
N ALA A 173 -12.28 8.42 20.47
CA ALA A 173 -11.54 8.59 19.21
C ALA A 173 -10.88 7.29 18.71
N LEU A 174 -10.70 6.31 19.61
CA LEU A 174 -10.03 5.04 19.35
C LEU A 174 -10.99 3.90 18.99
N ASP A 175 -12.30 4.03 19.23
CA ASP A 175 -13.30 2.97 19.00
C ASP A 175 -13.39 2.53 17.53
N SER A 176 -12.99 3.42 16.63
CA SER A 176 -12.98 3.17 15.19
C SER A 176 -11.76 2.39 14.69
N ILE A 177 -10.82 1.99 15.56
CA ILE A 177 -9.60 1.28 15.17
C ILE A 177 -9.78 -0.23 15.38
N PRO A 178 -9.88 -1.03 14.31
CA PRO A 178 -10.04 -2.48 14.40
C PRO A 178 -8.97 -3.12 15.26
N LYS A 179 -9.38 -3.97 16.20
CA LYS A 179 -8.47 -4.78 17.03
C LYS A 179 -7.69 -5.80 16.21
N THR A 180 -8.18 -6.14 15.03
CA THR A 180 -7.60 -7.10 14.09
C THR A 180 -6.45 -6.53 13.25
N PHE A 181 -6.18 -5.22 13.31
CA PHE A 181 -5.04 -4.65 12.60
C PHE A 181 -3.72 -5.20 13.14
N PRO A 182 -2.74 -5.49 12.25
CA PRO A 182 -1.39 -5.83 12.68
C PRO A 182 -0.82 -4.76 13.62
N PRO A 183 0.04 -5.14 14.61
CA PRO A 183 0.49 -4.24 15.67
C PRO A 183 1.04 -2.88 15.17
N LEU A 184 1.92 -2.88 14.15
CA LEU A 184 2.48 -1.64 13.59
C LEU A 184 1.41 -0.73 12.99
N THR A 185 0.51 -1.29 12.17
CA THR A 185 -0.61 -0.55 11.59
C THR A 185 -1.54 -0.02 12.67
N ARG A 186 -1.82 -0.83 13.70
CA ARG A 186 -2.67 -0.45 14.81
C ARG A 186 -2.06 0.71 15.61
N ALA A 187 -0.78 0.64 15.97
CA ALA A 187 -0.05 1.70 16.66
C ALA A 187 -0.10 3.01 15.86
N TYR A 188 0.18 2.95 14.56
CA TYR A 188 0.13 4.11 13.67
C TYR A 188 -1.25 4.77 13.65
N LYS A 189 -2.32 3.98 13.58
CA LYS A 189 -3.70 4.50 13.60
C LYS A 189 -4.11 5.03 14.97
N LEU A 190 -3.68 4.40 16.08
CA LEU A 190 -3.92 4.87 17.45
C LEU A 190 -3.37 6.28 17.63
N GLN A 191 -2.11 6.48 17.28
CA GLN A 191 -1.44 7.78 17.41
C GLN A 191 -2.06 8.82 16.48
N LYS A 192 -2.38 8.48 15.22
CA LYS A 192 -3.06 9.40 14.29
C LYS A 192 -4.44 9.83 14.79
N ARG A 193 -5.14 8.98 15.55
CA ARG A 193 -6.44 9.34 16.17
C ARG A 193 -6.27 10.19 17.42
N ALA A 194 -5.30 9.88 18.26
CA ALA A 194 -4.97 10.68 19.44
C ALA A 194 -4.56 12.10 19.03
N ALA A 195 -3.72 12.22 18.00
CA ALA A 195 -3.29 13.50 17.44
C ALA A 195 -4.45 14.40 17.00
N LYS A 196 -5.49 13.82 16.39
CA LYS A 196 -6.70 14.56 16.00
C LYS A 196 -7.48 15.15 17.17
N LYS A 197 -7.28 14.66 18.39
CA LYS A 197 -7.88 15.21 19.61
C LYS A 197 -6.93 16.19 20.33
N GLY A 198 -5.81 16.57 19.70
CA GLY A 198 -4.82 17.48 20.24
C GLY A 198 -3.79 16.81 21.14
N PHE A 199 -3.77 15.47 21.20
CA PHE A 199 -2.71 14.73 21.88
C PHE A 199 -1.59 14.42 20.89
N ASP A 200 -0.79 15.44 20.56
CA ASP A 200 0.36 15.34 19.69
C ASP A 200 1.42 16.39 20.01
N TRP A 201 2.64 16.18 19.50
CA TRP A 201 3.69 17.18 19.47
C TRP A 201 3.51 18.13 18.29
N ASP A 202 4.02 19.36 18.42
CA ASP A 202 3.97 20.37 17.35
C ASP A 202 5.02 20.13 16.26
N THR A 203 6.12 19.44 16.58
CA THR A 203 7.25 19.20 15.67
C THR A 203 7.77 17.77 15.80
N THR A 204 8.54 17.34 14.79
CA THR A 204 9.22 16.03 14.73
C THR A 204 10.25 15.81 15.84
N ASP A 205 10.75 16.88 16.46
CA ASP A 205 11.82 16.80 17.47
C ASP A 205 11.36 16.08 18.74
N GLY A 206 10.09 16.25 19.13
CA GLY A 206 9.51 15.57 20.29
C GLY A 206 9.52 14.04 20.14
N PRO A 207 8.88 13.49 19.09
CA PRO A 207 8.92 12.06 18.79
C PRO A 207 10.34 11.48 18.69
N GLN A 208 11.29 12.22 18.08
CA GLN A 208 12.68 11.77 17.98
C GLN A 208 13.35 11.67 19.36
N LYS A 209 13.23 12.70 20.19
CA LYS A 209 13.75 12.65 21.57
C LYS A 209 13.11 11.55 22.39
N LYS A 210 11.81 11.34 22.24
CA LYS A 210 11.12 10.23 22.92
C LYS A 210 11.66 8.88 22.45
N THR A 211 11.98 8.73 21.17
CA THR A 211 12.64 7.52 20.65
C THR A 211 14.01 7.28 21.32
N GLU A 212 14.80 8.33 21.53
CA GLU A 212 16.09 8.25 22.23
C GLU A 212 15.92 7.88 23.71
N GLU A 213 14.88 8.42 24.36
CA GLU A 213 14.49 8.12 25.74
C GLU A 213 14.10 6.64 25.89
N GLU A 214 13.17 6.14 25.09
CA GLU A 214 12.75 4.72 25.12
C GLU A 214 13.91 3.76 24.81
N LEU A 215 14.85 4.16 23.96
CA LEU A 215 16.05 3.36 23.68
C LEU A 215 16.95 3.27 24.92
N ALA A 216 17.06 4.35 25.69
CA ALA A 216 17.81 4.38 26.93
C ALA A 216 17.11 3.51 28.00
N GLU A 217 15.78 3.62 28.13
CA GLU A 217 14.96 2.80 29.05
C GLU A 217 15.06 1.30 28.72
N PHE A 218 14.95 0.93 27.44
CA PHE A 218 15.18 -0.45 26.99
C PHE A 218 16.59 -0.94 27.29
N THR A 219 17.61 -0.09 27.09
CA THR A 219 19.01 -0.46 27.39
C THR A 219 19.24 -0.66 28.88
N ASP A 220 18.61 0.17 29.73
CA ASP A 220 18.68 0.01 31.19
C ASP A 220 17.96 -1.26 31.65
N ALA A 221 16.78 -1.54 31.11
CA ALA A 221 16.02 -2.75 31.39
C ALA A 221 16.78 -4.03 30.98
N LEU A 222 17.52 -4.01 29.87
CA LEU A 222 18.40 -5.13 29.48
C LEU A 222 19.55 -5.36 30.47
N ALA A 223 20.07 -4.30 31.10
CA ALA A 223 21.21 -4.38 32.00
C ALA A 223 20.81 -4.71 33.44
N HIS A 224 19.67 -4.19 33.89
CA HIS A 224 19.30 -4.16 35.30
C HIS A 224 17.89 -4.70 35.61
N GLY A 225 17.05 -4.91 34.58
CA GLY A 225 15.66 -5.31 34.72
C GLY A 225 15.39 -6.80 34.50
N THR A 226 14.11 -7.17 34.51
CA THR A 226 13.63 -8.49 34.11
C THR A 226 13.41 -8.59 32.60
N HIS A 227 13.20 -9.81 32.10
CA HIS A 227 12.87 -10.01 30.70
C HIS A 227 11.53 -9.33 30.34
N GLU A 228 10.54 -9.40 31.23
CA GLU A 228 9.25 -8.75 31.04
C GLU A 228 9.35 -7.22 30.99
N GLU A 229 10.23 -6.63 31.82
CA GLU A 229 10.53 -5.19 31.76
C GLU A 229 11.19 -4.85 30.42
N ALA A 230 12.20 -5.60 30.00
CA ALA A 230 12.85 -5.40 28.69
C ALA A 230 11.87 -5.57 27.51
N GLU A 231 10.93 -6.53 27.58
CA GLU A 231 9.89 -6.72 26.57
C GLU A 231 8.92 -5.52 26.51
N ALA A 232 8.53 -4.98 27.67
CA ALA A 232 7.67 -3.80 27.76
C ALA A 232 8.35 -2.57 27.14
N GLU A 233 9.58 -2.26 27.55
CA GLU A 233 10.36 -1.13 27.04
C GLU A 233 10.66 -1.27 25.54
N PHE A 234 10.89 -2.50 25.05
CA PHE A 234 11.02 -2.73 23.61
C PHE A 234 9.71 -2.41 22.85
N GLY A 235 8.56 -2.71 23.45
CA GLY A 235 7.26 -2.34 22.94
C GLY A 235 7.08 -0.82 22.84
N ASP A 236 7.47 -0.08 23.86
CA ASP A 236 7.38 1.39 23.90
C ASP A 236 8.38 2.05 22.94
N LEU A 237 9.59 1.49 22.79
CA LEU A 237 10.53 1.88 21.74
C LEU A 237 9.93 1.70 20.33
N LEU A 238 9.31 0.57 20.03
CA LEU A 238 8.62 0.36 18.75
C LEU A 238 7.47 1.37 18.56
N PHE A 239 6.71 1.63 19.62
CA PHE A 239 5.62 2.60 19.58
C PHE A 239 6.12 4.03 19.29
N SER A 240 7.24 4.43 19.89
CA SER A 240 7.90 5.72 19.67
C SER A 240 8.48 5.84 18.27
N LEU A 241 9.09 4.78 17.72
CA LEU A 241 9.52 4.73 16.32
C LEU A 241 8.35 4.93 15.35
N VAL A 242 7.20 4.29 15.62
CA VAL A 242 5.97 4.49 14.82
C VAL A 242 5.49 5.94 14.89
N ASN A 243 5.63 6.60 16.05
CA ASN A 243 5.25 7.99 16.22
C ASN A 243 6.14 8.95 15.44
N THR A 244 7.45 8.70 15.45
CA THR A 244 8.42 9.41 14.61
C THR A 244 8.10 9.23 13.13
N ALA A 245 7.86 7.99 12.68
CA ALA A 245 7.47 7.71 11.29
C ALA A 245 6.19 8.46 10.88
N ARG A 246 5.19 8.53 11.77
CA ARG A 246 3.94 9.26 11.53
C ARG A 246 4.15 10.75 11.33
N HIS A 247 5.00 11.38 12.14
CA HIS A 247 5.39 12.79 11.99
C HIS A 247 6.12 13.07 10.69
N LEU A 248 6.88 12.09 10.18
CA LEU A 248 7.56 12.15 8.89
C LEU A 248 6.67 11.73 7.70
N HIS A 249 5.38 11.47 7.93
CA HIS A 249 4.44 10.96 6.93
C HIS A 249 4.84 9.62 6.28
N ILE A 250 5.59 8.80 7.01
CA ILE A 250 5.99 7.46 6.61
C ILE A 250 5.00 6.46 7.21
N ASP A 251 4.47 5.54 6.37
CA ASP A 251 3.73 4.39 6.88
C ASP A 251 4.72 3.30 7.33
N PRO A 252 4.76 2.94 8.63
CA PRO A 252 5.77 2.03 9.17
C PRO A 252 5.61 0.60 8.65
N ALA A 253 4.40 0.15 8.35
CA ALA A 253 4.18 -1.19 7.83
C ALA A 253 4.72 -1.32 6.41
N ILE A 254 4.50 -0.31 5.57
CA ILE A 254 5.06 -0.24 4.21
C ILE A 254 6.59 -0.14 4.28
N ALA A 255 7.13 0.75 5.13
CA ALA A 255 8.58 0.93 5.26
C ALA A 255 9.31 -0.35 5.71
N LEU A 256 8.72 -1.10 6.65
CA LEU A 256 9.26 -2.39 7.07
C LEU A 256 9.15 -3.44 5.96
N GLY A 257 8.01 -3.49 5.25
CA GLY A 257 7.82 -4.37 4.08
C GLY A 257 8.93 -4.19 3.03
N ARG A 258 9.25 -2.95 2.67
CA ARG A 258 10.37 -2.63 1.76
C ARG A 258 11.72 -3.12 2.28
N THR A 259 11.94 -3.03 3.59
CA THR A 259 13.17 -3.52 4.22
C THR A 259 13.26 -5.04 4.18
N ASN A 260 12.15 -5.74 4.41
CA ASN A 260 12.08 -7.20 4.31
C ASN A 260 12.35 -7.67 2.86
N ALA A 261 11.69 -7.06 1.87
CA ALA A 261 11.93 -7.40 0.46
C ALA A 261 13.39 -7.17 0.05
N LYS A 262 14.01 -6.09 0.54
CA LYS A 262 15.44 -5.82 0.33
C LYS A 262 16.35 -6.87 0.99
N PHE A 263 16.04 -7.27 2.22
CA PHE A 263 16.78 -8.34 2.90
C PHE A 263 16.69 -9.64 2.11
N GLU A 264 15.49 -10.01 1.68
CA GLU A 264 15.24 -11.23 0.90
C GLU A 264 16.01 -11.25 -0.42
N ARG A 265 15.95 -10.17 -1.21
CA ARG A 265 16.72 -10.08 -2.48
C ARG A 265 18.22 -10.27 -2.25
N ARG A 266 18.77 -9.62 -1.23
CA ARG A 266 20.20 -9.73 -0.89
C ARG A 266 20.56 -11.13 -0.41
N PHE A 267 19.74 -11.73 0.44
CA PHE A 267 20.00 -13.06 0.93
C PHE A 267 19.89 -14.12 -0.17
N ARG A 268 18.89 -14.03 -1.05
CA ARG A 268 18.78 -14.88 -2.25
C ARG A 268 20.02 -14.76 -3.16
N PHE A 269 20.57 -13.55 -3.30
CA PHE A 269 21.84 -13.36 -4.01
C PHE A 269 23.00 -14.07 -3.30
N VAL A 270 23.13 -13.93 -1.98
CA VAL A 270 24.14 -14.66 -1.19
C VAL A 270 24.01 -16.16 -1.40
N GLU A 271 22.82 -16.74 -1.26
CA GLU A 271 22.59 -18.17 -1.47
C GLU A 271 23.01 -18.63 -2.86
N LYS A 272 22.63 -17.86 -3.90
CA LYS A 272 23.03 -18.16 -5.27
C LYS A 272 24.55 -18.15 -5.45
N ARG A 273 25.25 -17.14 -4.93
CA ARG A 273 26.71 -17.02 -5.04
C ARG A 273 27.46 -18.09 -4.26
N MET A 274 26.95 -18.44 -3.07
CA MET A 274 27.46 -19.54 -2.26
C MET A 274 27.33 -20.87 -3.01
N ALA A 275 26.16 -21.14 -3.61
CA ALA A 275 25.91 -22.33 -4.42
C ALA A 275 26.81 -22.38 -5.67
N GLU A 276 26.95 -21.28 -6.42
CA GLU A 276 27.85 -21.17 -7.57
C GLU A 276 29.32 -21.41 -7.19
N SER A 277 29.70 -21.04 -5.97
CA SER A 277 31.05 -21.23 -5.43
C SER A 277 31.27 -22.60 -4.80
N GLY A 278 30.24 -23.45 -4.73
CA GLY A 278 30.30 -24.76 -4.09
C GLY A 278 30.48 -24.70 -2.57
N ILE A 279 30.13 -23.57 -1.94
CA ILE A 279 30.28 -23.34 -0.50
C ILE A 279 28.91 -23.51 0.18
N PRO A 280 28.76 -24.36 1.20
CA PRO A 280 27.51 -24.46 1.94
C PRO A 280 27.28 -23.22 2.81
N CYS A 281 26.01 -22.79 2.93
CA CYS A 281 25.61 -21.77 3.89
C CYS A 281 25.59 -22.37 5.30
N SER A 282 26.50 -21.95 6.16
CA SER A 282 26.54 -22.34 7.57
C SER A 282 27.18 -21.24 8.42
N HIS A 283 27.11 -21.37 9.74
CA HIS A 283 27.77 -20.44 10.65
C HIS A 283 29.29 -20.33 10.37
N ASP A 284 29.93 -21.43 9.95
CA ASP A 284 31.37 -21.47 9.65
C ASP A 284 31.75 -20.70 8.38
N THR A 285 30.76 -20.36 7.54
CA THR A 285 30.96 -19.65 6.27
C THR A 285 30.38 -18.23 6.28
N LEU A 286 30.07 -17.69 7.46
CA LEU A 286 29.53 -16.33 7.64
C LEU A 286 30.40 -15.26 6.99
N ALA A 287 31.73 -15.35 7.08
CA ALA A 287 32.62 -14.37 6.46
C ALA A 287 32.47 -14.32 4.92
N GLN A 288 32.24 -15.46 4.28
CA GLN A 288 31.98 -15.54 2.85
C GLN A 288 30.58 -15.02 2.51
N MET A 289 29.58 -15.36 3.34
CA MET A 289 28.22 -14.85 3.21
C MET A 289 28.18 -13.32 3.33
N ASP A 290 28.87 -12.73 4.30
CA ASP A 290 29.01 -11.28 4.48
C ASP A 290 29.71 -10.63 3.28
N GLY A 291 30.71 -11.31 2.71
CA GLY A 291 31.38 -10.86 1.48
C GLY A 291 30.41 -10.73 0.31
N PHE A 292 29.58 -11.75 0.07
CA PHE A 292 28.54 -11.71 -0.97
C PHE A 292 27.39 -10.76 -0.63
N TRP A 293 27.08 -10.55 0.65
CA TRP A 293 26.09 -9.59 1.10
C TRP A 293 26.51 -8.15 0.77
N GLU A 294 27.76 -7.79 1.06
CA GLU A 294 28.29 -6.48 0.68
C GLU A 294 28.43 -6.32 -0.84
N GLU A 295 28.65 -7.42 -1.58
CA GLU A 295 28.56 -7.41 -3.05
C GLU A 295 27.15 -7.05 -3.53
N ALA A 296 26.11 -7.70 -2.98
CA ALA A 296 24.72 -7.38 -3.30
C ALA A 296 24.38 -5.90 -3.03
N LYS A 297 24.83 -5.37 -1.88
CA LYS A 297 24.66 -3.95 -1.52
C LYS A 297 25.28 -3.00 -2.54
N ARG A 298 26.49 -3.31 -3.03
CA ARG A 298 27.17 -2.49 -4.04
C ARG A 298 26.43 -2.51 -5.39
N MET A 299 25.93 -3.67 -5.81
CA MET A 299 25.17 -3.79 -7.06
C MET A 299 23.88 -2.97 -7.03
N GLU A 300 23.10 -3.07 -5.96
CA GLU A 300 21.86 -2.29 -5.82
C GLU A 300 22.11 -0.78 -5.81
N ALA A 301 23.17 -0.33 -5.12
CA ALA A 301 23.52 1.09 -5.06
C ALA A 301 23.87 1.66 -6.45
N GLN A 302 24.53 0.86 -7.31
CA GLN A 302 24.86 1.24 -8.68
C GLN A 302 23.61 1.31 -9.57
N THR A 303 22.67 0.38 -9.41
CA THR A 303 21.38 0.39 -10.13
C THR A 303 20.54 1.61 -9.76
N SER A 304 20.53 2.00 -8.47
CA SER A 304 19.81 3.20 -8.01
C SER A 304 20.46 4.54 -8.40
N ALA A 305 21.75 4.53 -8.76
CA ALA A 305 22.51 5.71 -9.13
C ALA A 305 22.59 5.94 -10.66
N ALA A 306 22.06 5.03 -11.47
CA ALA A 306 21.95 5.25 -12.91
C ALA A 306 20.94 6.39 -13.16
N PRO A 307 21.31 7.46 -13.89
CA PRO A 307 20.40 8.57 -14.13
C PRO A 307 19.20 8.07 -14.96
N CYS A 308 17.98 8.27 -14.45
CA CYS A 308 16.81 8.35 -15.31
C CYS A 308 17.09 9.44 -16.35
N SER A 309 17.15 9.06 -17.62
CA SER A 309 17.16 10.00 -18.73
C SER A 309 15.88 10.83 -18.65
N ASN A 310 15.99 12.05 -18.11
CA ASN A 310 14.94 13.05 -18.13
C ASN A 310 14.72 13.51 -19.58
N ASP A 311 13.80 12.86 -20.27
CA ASP A 311 13.08 13.43 -21.41
C ASP A 311 11.59 13.49 -21.05
N ASN A 312 11.23 14.50 -20.25
CA ASN A 312 9.96 15.23 -20.37
C ASN A 312 9.88 16.30 -19.29
N ALA A 313 10.52 17.44 -19.58
CA ALA A 313 10.19 18.72 -18.99
C ALA A 313 9.57 19.60 -20.08
N ALA A 314 8.25 19.48 -20.29
CA ALA A 314 7.40 20.52 -20.86
C ALA A 314 5.92 20.05 -20.94
N LEU A 315 5.13 20.51 -19.97
CA LEU A 315 3.75 21.04 -20.03
C LEU A 315 2.95 20.69 -18.77
#